data_AF-A0A427H7J4-F1
#
_entry.id   AF-A0A427H7J4-F1
#
_cell.length_a   1.000
_cell.length_b   1.000
_cell.length_c   1.000
_cell.angle_alpha   90.00
_cell.angle_beta   90.00
_cell.angle_gamma   90.00
#
_symmetry.space_group_name_H-M   'P 1'
#
loop_
_entity.id
_entity.type
_entity.pdbx_description
1 polymer ?
#
loop_
_entity_poly.entity_id
_entity_poly.type
_entity_poly.pdbx_seq_one_letter_code
_entity_poly.pdbx_strand_id
1 'polypeptide(L)'
;ALLIAVPAALLASRALSLSAVHRGGRPTWWANLARWPVRGLLIFLRSVPEIVWALLFVRAVGLGPTAGVLAIAITYAGMLGKVYAEIFESVDARPTRALLGAGSSRLAAFAYGVLPNAAGEMLSYTVYRWECAIRASVVMGFVGAGGLGQQIDLSLRMFAGGEVASMLLTFLLLVLLADQFSRLLRARLT
;
A
#
# COMPACT_ATOMS: atom_id res chain seq x y z
N ALA A 1 -3.74 -2.28 6.18
CA ALA A 1 -3.38 -1.91 4.80
C ALA A 1 -3.27 -3.15 3.90
N LEU A 2 -2.28 -4.03 4.07
CA LEU A 2 -2.07 -5.19 3.18
C LEU A 2 -3.28 -6.14 3.08
N LEU A 3 -3.97 -6.40 4.20
CA LEU A 3 -5.20 -7.20 4.22
C LEU A 3 -6.36 -6.63 3.37
N ILE A 4 -6.35 -5.32 3.07
CA ILE A 4 -7.34 -4.66 2.21
C ILE A 4 -6.78 -4.45 0.80
N ALA A 5 -5.49 -4.09 0.71
CA ALA A 5 -4.78 -3.84 -0.53
C ALA A 5 -4.66 -5.08 -1.40
N VAL A 6 -4.37 -6.25 -0.81
CA VAL A 6 -4.21 -7.52 -1.54
C VAL A 6 -5.53 -7.97 -2.17
N PRO A 7 -6.67 -8.05 -1.46
CA PRO A 7 -7.95 -8.38 -2.11
C PRO A 7 -8.41 -7.28 -3.07
N ALA A 8 -8.19 -6.00 -2.77
CA ALA A 8 -8.51 -4.91 -3.71
C ALA A 8 -7.66 -4.97 -5.00
N ALA A 9 -6.36 -5.29 -4.90
CA ALA A 9 -5.48 -5.53 -6.04
C ALA A 9 -5.90 -6.75 -6.84
N LEU A 10 -6.27 -7.84 -6.17
CA LEU A 10 -6.78 -9.05 -6.81
C LEU A 10 -8.10 -8.80 -7.55
N LEU A 11 -8.98 -7.97 -7.01
CA LEU A 11 -10.24 -7.54 -7.64
C LEU A 11 -10.01 -6.51 -8.77
N ALA A 12 -9.03 -5.62 -8.64
CA ALA A 12 -8.69 -4.60 -9.62
C ALA A 12 -7.86 -5.14 -10.80
N SER A 13 -7.06 -6.18 -10.57
CA SER A 13 -6.13 -6.74 -11.56
C SER A 13 -6.77 -7.78 -12.48
N ARG A 14 -6.21 -7.90 -13.68
CA ARG A 14 -6.55 -8.96 -14.64
C ARG A 14 -6.19 -10.37 -14.16
N ALA A 15 -5.47 -10.53 -13.05
CA ALA A 15 -5.00 -11.81 -12.55
C ALA A 15 -6.14 -12.79 -12.21
N LEU A 16 -7.27 -12.28 -11.69
CA LEU A 16 -8.49 -13.09 -11.48
C LEU A 16 -9.42 -13.13 -12.69
N SER A 17 -9.28 -12.21 -13.65
CA SER A 17 -9.99 -12.30 -14.95
C SER A 17 -9.22 -13.11 -15.98
N LEU A 18 -8.69 -14.27 -15.56
CA LEU A 18 -8.28 -15.34 -16.47
C LEU A 18 -9.48 -15.98 -17.21
N SER A 19 -10.69 -15.39 -17.14
CA SER A 19 -11.78 -15.69 -18.08
C SER A 19 -11.49 -15.19 -19.50
N ALA A 20 -10.44 -14.39 -19.70
CA ALA A 20 -9.98 -13.99 -21.02
C ALA A 20 -9.07 -15.04 -21.71
N VAL A 21 -8.50 -16.00 -20.96
CA VAL A 21 -7.55 -16.99 -21.54
C VAL A 21 -8.29 -18.18 -22.17
N HIS A 22 -9.47 -18.54 -21.67
CA HIS A 22 -10.30 -19.61 -22.25
C HIS A 22 -11.14 -19.14 -23.46
N ARG A 23 -11.04 -17.85 -23.87
CA ARG A 23 -11.93 -17.26 -24.89
C ARG A 23 -11.23 -16.26 -25.82
N GLY A 24 -9.97 -16.53 -26.19
CA GLY A 24 -9.31 -15.83 -27.31
C GLY A 24 -9.13 -14.32 -27.13
N GLY A 25 -8.86 -13.82 -25.92
CA GLY A 25 -8.38 -12.44 -25.72
C GLY A 25 -9.46 -11.35 -25.73
N ARG A 26 -10.76 -11.68 -25.67
CA ARG A 26 -11.81 -10.67 -25.46
C ARG A 26 -12.16 -10.52 -23.97
N PRO A 27 -11.80 -9.43 -23.29
CA PRO A 27 -12.31 -9.17 -21.95
C PRO A 27 -13.83 -9.02 -22.03
N THR A 28 -14.58 -9.74 -21.19
CA THR A 28 -16.03 -9.56 -21.06
C THR A 28 -16.33 -8.10 -20.78
N TRP A 29 -17.27 -7.46 -21.51
CA TRP A 29 -17.66 -6.07 -21.25
C TRP A 29 -17.96 -5.83 -19.76
N TRP A 30 -18.64 -6.78 -19.11
CA TRP A 30 -18.91 -6.78 -17.66
C TRP A 30 -17.67 -6.70 -16.77
N ALA A 31 -16.56 -7.36 -17.14
CA ALA A 31 -15.30 -7.30 -16.41
C ALA A 31 -14.60 -5.95 -16.59
N ASN A 32 -14.73 -5.30 -17.74
CA ASN A 32 -14.26 -3.93 -17.92
C ASN A 32 -15.17 -2.92 -17.23
N LEU A 33 -16.49 -3.16 -17.20
CA LEU A 33 -17.47 -2.28 -16.54
C LEU A 33 -17.31 -2.28 -15.01
N ALA A 34 -16.99 -3.44 -14.40
CA ALA A 34 -16.68 -3.54 -12.97
C ALA A 34 -15.30 -2.96 -12.61
N ARG A 35 -14.38 -2.80 -13.57
CA ARG A 35 -13.02 -2.27 -13.35
C ARG A 35 -12.95 -0.76 -13.29
N TRP A 36 -13.75 -0.06 -14.10
CA TRP A 36 -13.84 1.39 -14.09
C TRP A 36 -14.16 1.97 -12.70
N PRO A 37 -15.14 1.46 -11.94
CA PRO A 37 -15.43 1.99 -10.61
C PRO A 37 -14.33 1.64 -9.60
N VAL A 38 -13.69 0.47 -9.69
CA VAL A 38 -12.57 0.11 -8.78
C VAL A 38 -11.35 0.97 -9.07
N ARG A 39 -10.96 1.15 -10.35
CA ARG A 39 -9.88 2.05 -10.73
C ARG A 39 -10.19 3.50 -10.35
N GLY A 40 -11.44 3.93 -10.55
CA GLY A 40 -11.92 5.25 -10.12
C GLY A 40 -11.83 5.44 -8.60
N LEU A 41 -12.25 4.45 -7.82
CA LEU A 41 -12.16 4.47 -6.36
C LEU A 41 -10.71 4.49 -5.88
N LEU A 42 -9.81 3.72 -6.49
CA LEU A 42 -8.38 3.72 -6.15
C LEU A 42 -7.70 5.05 -6.52
N ILE A 43 -8.11 5.67 -7.64
CA ILE A 43 -7.65 7.02 -8.00
C ILE A 43 -8.17 8.04 -7.00
N PHE A 44 -9.45 7.98 -6.64
CA PHE A 44 -10.05 8.86 -5.64
C PHE A 44 -9.36 8.75 -4.27
N LEU A 45 -9.15 7.53 -3.79
CA LEU A 45 -8.42 7.23 -2.53
C LEU A 45 -6.99 7.77 -2.53
N ARG A 46 -6.34 7.84 -3.70
CA ARG A 46 -5.00 8.42 -3.88
C ARG A 46 -5.04 9.95 -4.01
N SER A 47 -6.06 10.50 -4.65
CA SER A 47 -6.19 11.94 -4.90
C SER A 47 -6.43 12.72 -3.61
N VAL A 48 -7.06 12.10 -2.61
CA VAL A 48 -7.26 12.71 -1.30
C VAL A 48 -5.99 12.55 -0.46
N PRO A 49 -5.36 13.66 -0.01
CA PRO A 49 -4.21 13.59 0.89
C PRO A 49 -4.54 12.85 2.19
N GLU A 50 -3.58 12.11 2.73
CA GLU A 50 -3.70 11.36 3.98
C GLU A 50 -4.10 12.22 5.19
N ILE A 51 -3.72 13.50 5.19
CA ILE A 51 -4.12 14.47 6.23
C ILE A 51 -5.65 14.66 6.26
N VAL A 52 -6.31 14.68 5.09
CA VAL A 52 -7.77 14.84 5.01
C VAL A 52 -8.47 13.63 5.66
N TRP A 53 -7.96 12.43 5.39
CA TRP A 53 -8.45 11.21 6.04
C TRP A 53 -8.19 11.23 7.54
N ALA A 54 -7.02 11.70 7.98
CA ALA A 54 -6.69 11.83 9.39
C ALA A 54 -7.69 12.75 10.11
N LEU A 55 -8.00 13.92 9.56
CA LEU A 55 -8.98 14.84 10.13
C LEU A 55 -10.38 14.23 10.21
N LEU A 56 -10.79 13.48 9.18
CA LEU A 56 -12.09 12.80 9.16
C LEU A 56 -12.17 11.70 10.23
N PHE A 57 -11.12 10.88 10.37
CA PHE A 57 -11.07 9.82 11.39
C PHE A 57 -10.90 10.37 12.81
N VAL A 58 -10.20 11.47 13.00
CA VAL A 58 -10.14 12.15 14.30
C VAL A 58 -11.54 12.62 14.72
N ARG A 59 -12.37 13.09 13.79
CA ARG A 59 -13.76 13.43 14.09
C ARG A 59 -14.66 12.23 14.33
N ALA A 60 -14.43 11.12 13.63
CA ALA A 60 -15.26 9.92 13.73
C ALA A 60 -14.94 9.03 14.94
N VAL A 61 -13.65 8.82 15.24
CA VAL A 61 -13.16 7.89 16.27
C VAL A 61 -12.61 8.64 17.50
N GLY A 62 -12.31 9.93 17.35
CA GLY A 62 -11.69 10.75 18.38
C GLY A 62 -10.19 10.94 18.18
N LEU A 63 -9.59 11.77 19.04
CA LEU A 63 -8.15 11.99 19.09
C LEU A 63 -7.43 10.70 19.47
N GLY A 64 -6.33 10.39 18.78
CA GLY A 64 -5.49 9.26 19.14
C GLY A 64 -4.88 8.51 17.95
N PRO A 65 -3.97 7.55 18.24
CA PRO A 65 -3.18 6.84 17.24
C PRO A 65 -4.03 6.00 16.28
N THR A 66 -5.21 5.58 16.71
CA THR A 66 -6.15 4.78 15.90
C THR A 66 -6.61 5.55 14.65
N ALA A 67 -6.88 6.85 14.77
CA ALA A 67 -7.27 7.69 13.64
C ALA A 67 -6.15 7.78 12.59
N GLY A 68 -4.90 7.92 13.05
CA GLY A 68 -3.73 7.94 12.16
C GLY A 68 -3.52 6.61 11.45
N VAL A 69 -3.58 5.50 12.18
CA VAL A 69 -3.43 4.15 11.60
C VAL A 69 -4.50 3.89 10.53
N LEU A 70 -5.76 4.28 10.77
CA LEU A 70 -6.84 4.14 9.79
C LEU A 70 -6.65 5.04 8.56
N ALA A 71 -6.24 6.29 8.75
CA ALA A 71 -5.96 7.22 7.67
C ALA A 71 -4.88 6.69 6.73
N ILE A 72 -3.73 6.29 7.27
CA ILE A 72 -2.66 5.63 6.49
C ILE A 72 -3.18 4.33 5.87
N ALA A 73 -3.90 3.49 6.61
CA ALA A 73 -4.31 2.20 6.12
C ALA A 73 -5.18 2.30 4.85
N ILE A 74 -6.08 3.28 4.79
CA ILE A 74 -7.00 3.49 3.67
C ILE A 74 -6.29 4.10 2.46
N THR A 75 -5.50 5.16 2.65
CA THR A 75 -4.76 5.79 1.54
C THR A 75 -3.76 4.82 0.93
N TYR A 76 -3.04 4.07 1.77
CA TYR A 76 -2.06 3.10 1.30
C TYR A 76 -2.72 1.87 0.68
N ALA A 77 -3.89 1.44 1.18
CA ALA A 77 -4.64 0.35 0.53
C ALA A 77 -5.06 0.73 -0.89
N GLY A 78 -5.54 1.96 -1.09
CA GLY A 78 -5.88 2.46 -2.42
C GLY A 78 -4.67 2.53 -3.36
N MET A 79 -3.54 3.06 -2.86
CA MET A 79 -2.33 3.18 -3.65
C MET A 79 -1.71 1.81 -4.01
N LEU A 80 -1.52 0.93 -3.03
CA LEU A 80 -0.96 -0.41 -3.23
C LEU A 80 -1.88 -1.27 -4.11
N GLY A 81 -3.19 -1.17 -3.93
CA GLY A 81 -4.18 -1.89 -4.74
C GLY A 81 -4.01 -1.62 -6.24
N LYS A 82 -3.85 -0.35 -6.62
CA LYS A 82 -3.64 0.06 -8.01
C LYS A 82 -2.28 -0.39 -8.55
N VAL A 83 -1.21 -0.13 -7.79
CA VAL A 83 0.15 -0.44 -8.24
C VAL A 83 0.35 -1.95 -8.38
N TYR A 84 -0.15 -2.77 -7.44
CA TYR A 84 -0.11 -4.22 -7.59
C TYR A 84 -0.89 -4.71 -8.81
N ALA A 85 -2.02 -4.07 -9.14
CA ALA A 85 -2.76 -4.42 -10.33
C ALA A 85 -2.00 -4.07 -11.62
N GLU A 86 -1.26 -2.96 -11.64
CA GLU A 86 -0.38 -2.59 -12.76
C GLU A 86 0.81 -3.55 -12.87
N ILE A 87 1.43 -3.94 -11.75
CA ILE A 87 2.52 -4.95 -11.71
C ILE A 87 2.01 -6.30 -12.23
N PHE A 88 0.82 -6.75 -11.83
CA PHE A 88 0.27 -8.00 -12.35
C PHE A 88 -0.07 -7.93 -13.85
N GLU A 89 -0.32 -6.74 -14.41
CA GLU A 89 -0.56 -6.54 -15.84
C GLU A 89 0.74 -6.41 -16.65
N SER A 90 1.86 -6.02 -16.03
CA SER A 90 3.17 -5.88 -16.69
C SER A 90 3.95 -7.20 -16.80
N VAL A 91 3.70 -8.16 -15.89
CA VAL A 91 4.39 -9.46 -15.88
C VAL A 91 4.04 -10.32 -17.10
N ASP A 92 5.04 -11.00 -17.67
CA ASP A 92 4.86 -11.88 -18.83
C ASP A 92 3.93 -13.05 -18.50
N ALA A 93 2.85 -13.18 -19.27
CA ALA A 93 1.83 -14.21 -19.10
C ALA A 93 2.22 -15.57 -19.70
N ARG A 94 3.38 -15.70 -20.35
CA ARG A 94 3.85 -16.96 -20.96
C ARG A 94 3.89 -18.14 -19.97
N PRO A 95 4.48 -18.03 -18.76
CA PRO A 95 4.53 -19.14 -17.80
C PRO A 95 3.13 -19.58 -17.35
N THR A 96 2.25 -18.62 -17.12
CA THR A 96 0.85 -18.86 -16.74
C THR A 96 0.06 -19.56 -17.84
N ARG A 97 0.25 -19.17 -19.10
CA ARG A 97 -0.42 -19.82 -20.25
C ARG A 97 0.06 -21.26 -20.44
N ALA A 98 1.35 -21.53 -20.24
CA ALA A 98 1.89 -22.88 -20.30
C ALA A 98 1.28 -23.79 -19.22
N LEU A 99 1.16 -23.30 -17.98
CA LEU A 99 0.53 -24.04 -16.88
C LEU A 99 -0.96 -24.32 -17.15
N LEU A 100 -1.69 -23.36 -17.69
CA LEU A 100 -3.11 -23.55 -18.06
C LEU A 100 -3.26 -24.56 -19.22
N GLY A 101 -2.37 -24.53 -20.22
CA GLY A 101 -2.36 -25.49 -21.32
C GLY A 101 -2.04 -26.92 -20.88
N ALA A 102 -1.30 -27.07 -19.78
CA ALA A 102 -1.01 -28.35 -19.14
C ALA A 102 -2.13 -28.87 -18.23
N GLY A 103 -3.28 -28.17 -18.15
CA GLY A 103 -4.43 -28.59 -17.34
C GLY A 103 -4.41 -28.11 -15.88
N SER A 104 -3.51 -27.20 -15.51
CA SER A 104 -3.43 -26.65 -14.15
C SER A 104 -4.66 -25.79 -13.79
N SER A 105 -5.02 -25.81 -12.49
CA SER A 105 -6.10 -24.97 -11.97
C SER A 105 -5.71 -23.49 -12.00
N ARG A 106 -6.71 -22.61 -12.08
CA ARG A 106 -6.52 -21.15 -12.24
C ARG A 106 -5.70 -20.53 -11.09
N LEU A 107 -5.92 -21.02 -9.87
CA LEU A 107 -5.20 -20.59 -8.68
C LEU A 107 -3.74 -21.04 -8.73
N ALA A 108 -3.47 -22.28 -9.17
CA ALA A 108 -2.12 -22.78 -9.31
C ALA A 108 -1.35 -22.05 -10.43
N ALA A 109 -1.97 -21.79 -11.58
CA ALA A 109 -1.35 -21.03 -12.66
C ALA A 109 -1.01 -19.58 -12.25
N PHE A 110 -1.83 -18.95 -11.40
CA PHE A 110 -1.53 -17.65 -10.82
C PHE A 110 -0.38 -17.72 -9.81
N ALA A 111 -0.47 -18.65 -8.85
CA ALA A 111 0.50 -18.80 -7.76
C ALA A 111 1.90 -19.18 -8.24
N TYR A 112 2.02 -19.94 -9.33
CA TYR A 112 3.30 -20.40 -9.87
C TYR A 112 3.73 -19.70 -11.16
N GLY A 113 2.84 -18.96 -11.83
CA GLY A 113 3.15 -18.29 -13.09
C GLY A 113 3.31 -16.77 -12.98
N VAL A 114 2.41 -16.09 -12.24
CA VAL A 114 2.42 -14.62 -12.13
C VAL A 114 3.03 -14.16 -10.81
N LEU A 115 2.61 -14.79 -9.72
CA LEU A 115 3.00 -14.38 -8.37
C LEU A 115 4.52 -14.35 -8.13
N PRO A 116 5.32 -15.39 -8.48
CA PRO A 116 6.77 -15.36 -8.24
C PRO A 116 7.47 -14.26 -9.04
N ASN A 117 6.98 -13.99 -10.26
CA ASN A 117 7.54 -12.96 -11.13
C ASN A 117 7.16 -11.55 -10.66
N ALA A 118 5.98 -11.37 -10.07
CA ALA A 118 5.52 -10.09 -9.50
C ALA A 118 6.05 -9.83 -8.08
N ALA A 119 6.40 -10.88 -7.33
CA ALA A 119 6.69 -10.80 -5.90
C ALA A 119 7.85 -9.86 -5.56
N GLY A 120 8.92 -9.86 -6.35
CA GLY A 120 10.08 -8.98 -6.13
C GLY A 120 9.72 -7.51 -6.20
N GLU A 121 9.01 -7.11 -7.26
CA GLU A 121 8.56 -5.73 -7.46
C GLU A 121 7.53 -5.31 -6.41
N MET A 122 6.58 -6.20 -6.07
CA MET A 122 5.60 -5.96 -5.01
C MET A 122 6.26 -5.74 -3.65
N LEU A 123 7.22 -6.59 -3.27
CA LEU A 123 7.94 -6.47 -2.01
C LEU A 123 8.74 -5.16 -1.96
N SER A 124 9.50 -4.85 -3.01
CA SER A 124 10.26 -3.61 -3.13
C SER A 124 9.38 -2.37 -2.95
N TYR A 125 8.22 -2.34 -3.63
CA TYR A 125 7.27 -1.25 -3.51
C TYR A 125 6.60 -1.18 -2.13
N THR A 126 6.26 -2.34 -1.54
CA THR A 126 5.69 -2.41 -0.18
C THR A 126 6.63 -1.78 0.84
N VAL A 127 7.90 -2.15 0.81
CA VAL A 127 8.90 -1.70 1.78
C VAL A 127 9.14 -0.20 1.63
N TYR A 128 9.22 0.30 0.39
CA TYR A 128 9.32 1.74 0.13
C TYR A 128 8.13 2.52 0.69
N ARG A 129 6.92 2.02 0.48
CA ARG A 129 5.71 2.66 1.00
C ARG A 129 5.66 2.58 2.51
N TRP A 130 6.06 1.47 3.12
CA TRP A 130 6.17 1.35 4.56
C TRP A 130 7.10 2.41 5.16
N GLU A 131 8.26 2.66 4.56
CA GLU A 131 9.17 3.75 4.96
C GLU A 131 8.48 5.13 4.84
N CYS A 132 7.78 5.38 3.73
CA CYS A 132 7.01 6.62 3.57
C CYS A 132 5.92 6.76 4.64
N ALA A 133 5.27 5.67 5.04
CA ALA A 133 4.21 5.67 6.05
C ALA A 133 4.76 6.02 7.44
N ILE A 134 5.96 5.55 7.78
CA ILE A 134 6.65 5.93 9.01
C ILE A 134 6.86 7.45 9.05
N ARG A 135 7.31 8.03 7.94
CA ARG A 135 7.54 9.48 7.84
C ARG A 135 6.23 10.27 7.94
N ALA A 136 5.19 9.82 7.25
CA ALA A 136 3.84 10.40 7.31
C ALA A 136 3.22 10.34 8.71
N SER A 137 3.52 9.31 9.50
CA SER A 137 2.97 9.13 10.84
C SER A 137 3.31 10.29 11.80
N VAL A 138 4.47 10.93 11.63
CA VAL A 138 4.86 12.08 12.45
C VAL A 138 4.08 13.32 12.05
N VAL A 139 3.89 13.57 10.76
CA VAL A 139 3.06 14.68 10.27
C VAL A 139 1.63 14.54 10.79
N MET A 140 1.09 13.32 10.79
CA MET A 140 -0.26 13.07 11.32
C MET A 140 -0.38 13.29 12.83
N GLY A 141 0.70 13.13 13.59
CA GLY A 141 0.69 13.43 15.02
C GLY A 141 0.37 14.90 15.33
N PHE A 142 0.78 15.83 14.46
CA PHE A 142 0.47 17.25 14.61
C PHE A 142 -1.01 17.59 14.36
N VAL A 143 -1.74 16.78 13.58
CA VAL A 143 -3.18 16.96 13.34
C VAL A 143 -4.07 16.27 14.39
N GLY A 144 -3.48 15.75 15.47
CA GLY A 144 -4.21 15.10 16.57
C GLY A 144 -4.50 13.61 16.35
N ALA A 145 -3.85 13.01 15.35
CA ALA A 145 -3.95 11.58 15.06
C ALA A 145 -3.00 10.71 15.92
N GLY A 146 -2.49 11.24 17.04
CA GLY A 146 -1.66 10.51 18.00
C GLY A 146 -0.19 10.30 17.58
N GLY A 147 0.57 9.66 18.48
CA GLY A 147 1.93 9.20 18.19
C GLY A 147 3.03 10.23 18.48
N LEU A 148 4.21 9.99 17.89
CA LEU A 148 5.42 10.78 18.13
C LEU A 148 5.24 12.26 17.79
N GLY A 149 4.56 12.58 16.69
CA GLY A 149 4.33 13.98 16.30
C GLY A 149 3.49 14.75 17.32
N GLN A 150 2.53 14.09 17.98
CA GLN A 150 1.72 14.73 19.02
C GLN A 150 2.55 15.02 20.28
N GLN A 151 3.46 14.12 20.66
CA GLN A 151 4.35 14.35 21.80
C GLN A 151 5.33 15.50 21.53
N ILE A 152 5.86 15.57 20.30
CA ILE A 152 6.72 16.69 19.88
C ILE A 152 5.94 18.02 19.95
N ASP A 153 4.69 18.07 19.47
CA ASP A 153 3.84 19.27 19.57
C ASP A 153 3.59 19.68 21.03
N LEU A 154 3.33 18.72 21.92
CA LEU A 154 3.11 18.99 23.34
C LEU A 154 4.36 19.53 24.04
N SER A 155 5.53 18.91 23.84
CA SER A 155 6.79 19.39 24.43
C SER A 155 7.21 20.76 23.86
N LEU A 156 6.89 21.05 22.59
CA LEU A 156 7.06 22.37 21.99
C LEU A 156 6.20 23.43 22.70
N ARG A 157 4.91 23.12 22.94
CA ARG A 157 4.00 24.04 23.66
C ARG A 157 4.41 24.29 25.11
N MET A 158 5.07 23.32 25.75
CA MET A 158 5.61 23.45 27.10
C MET A 158 6.98 24.18 27.15
N PHE A 159 7.51 24.64 25.99
CA PHE A 159 8.86 25.21 25.87
C PHE A 159 9.98 24.29 26.43
N ALA A 160 9.74 22.98 26.45
CA ALA A 160 10.68 21.97 26.93
C ALA A 160 11.71 21.61 25.85
N GLY A 161 12.61 22.54 25.52
CA GLY A 161 13.56 22.38 24.42
C GLY A 161 14.44 21.13 24.49
N GLY A 162 14.79 20.68 25.70
CA GLY A 162 15.54 19.44 25.91
C GLY A 162 14.76 18.17 25.52
N GLU A 163 13.46 18.12 25.83
CA GLU A 163 12.58 17.01 25.43
C GLU A 163 12.32 17.01 23.93
N VAL A 164 12.12 18.19 23.35
CA VAL A 164 11.93 18.32 21.89
C VAL A 164 13.17 17.82 21.15
N ALA A 165 14.37 18.20 21.60
CA ALA A 165 15.63 17.76 20.99
C ALA A 165 15.80 16.23 21.07
N SER A 166 15.50 15.62 22.23
CA SER A 166 15.62 14.16 22.39
C SER A 166 14.60 13.40 21.52
N MET A 167 13.33 13.85 21.48
CA MET A 167 12.29 13.24 20.63
C MET A 167 12.62 13.36 19.13
N LEU A 168 13.11 14.52 18.69
CA LEU A 168 13.55 14.71 17.29
C LEU A 168 14.73 13.81 16.93
N LEU A 169 15.69 13.66 17.85
CA LEU A 169 16.86 12.79 17.64
C LEU A 169 16.45 11.31 17.58
N THR A 170 15.54 10.86 18.46
CA THR A 170 14.96 9.52 18.40
C THR A 170 14.21 9.29 17.09
N PHE A 171 13.40 10.27 16.64
CA PHE A 171 12.70 10.17 15.36
C PHE A 171 13.68 10.08 14.18
N LEU A 172 14.74 10.89 14.17
CA LEU A 172 15.77 10.86 13.15
C LEU A 172 16.45 9.48 13.10
N LEU A 173 16.84 8.94 14.25
CA LEU A 173 17.42 7.59 14.33
C LEU A 173 16.47 6.53 13.80
N LEU A 174 15.18 6.60 14.16
CA LEU A 174 14.16 5.66 13.69
C LEU A 174 14.01 5.71 12.17
N VAL A 175 13.98 6.91 11.58
CA VAL A 175 13.88 7.08 10.13
C VAL A 175 15.13 6.56 9.42
N LEU A 176 16.33 6.85 9.95
CA LEU A 176 17.59 6.35 9.40
C LEU A 176 17.66 4.82 9.44
N LEU A 177 17.25 4.20 10.55
CA LEU A 177 17.21 2.75 10.68
C LEU A 177 16.19 2.12 9.72
N ALA A 178 15.00 2.72 9.58
CA ALA A 178 13.98 2.24 8.66
C ALA A 178 14.43 2.32 7.19
N ASP A 179 15.09 3.41 6.81
CA ASP A 179 15.64 3.59 5.48
C ASP A 179 16.79 2.61 5.20
N GLN A 180 17.71 2.41 6.15
CA GLN A 180 18.78 1.41 6.02
C GLN A 180 18.23 -0.01 5.89
N PHE A 181 17.23 -0.36 6.70
CA PHE A 181 16.54 -1.64 6.60
C PHE A 181 15.87 -1.80 5.23
N SER A 182 15.21 -0.76 4.73
CA SER A 182 14.59 -0.75 3.40
C SER A 182 15.61 -0.98 2.29
N ARG A 183 16.76 -0.31 2.35
CA ARG A 183 17.85 -0.44 1.38
C ARG A 183 18.47 -1.83 1.39
N LEU A 184 18.72 -2.40 2.58
CA LEU A 184 19.25 -3.75 2.72
C LEU A 184 18.28 -4.80 2.17
N LEU A 185 16.98 -4.66 2.47
CA LEU A 185 15.97 -5.60 1.98
C LEU A 185 15.83 -5.53 0.46
N ARG A 186 15.88 -4.31 -0.12
CA ARG A 186 15.85 -4.14 -1.58
C ARG A 186 17.08 -4.73 -2.26
N ALA A 187 18.28 -4.47 -1.73
CA ALA A 187 19.54 -4.98 -2.28
C ALA A 187 19.66 -6.52 -2.24
N ARG A 188 18.85 -7.20 -1.43
CA ARG A 188 18.76 -8.67 -1.40
C ARG A 188 17.71 -9.25 -2.35
N LEU A 189 16.74 -8.43 -2.78
CA LEU A 189 15.60 -8.85 -3.60
C LEU A 189 15.77 -8.51 -5.09
N THR A 190 16.64 -7.56 -5.42
CA THR A 190 17.13 -7.26 -6.79
C THR A 190 18.49 -7.88 -7.01
#